data_AF-A0A147BXR9-F1
#
_entry.id   AF-A0A147BXR9-F1
#
_cell.length_a   1.000
_cell.length_b   1.000
_cell.length_c   1.000
_cell.angle_alpha   90.00
_cell.angle_beta   90.00
_cell.angle_gamma   90.00
#
_symmetry.space_group_name_H-M   'P 1'
#
loop_
_entity.id
_entity.type
_entity.pdbx_description
1 polymer ?
#
loop_
_entity_poly.entity_id
_entity_poly.type
_entity_poly.pdbx_seq_one_letter_code
_entity_poly.pdbx_strand_id
1 'polypeptide(L)'
;MSSRHLGFMLIVSTFFAGVCSRYTNREKDDLKKICGRRGVQDAVSERIINGTEATPGHWPWMVGLYTAEDRFSCGGVLISRQFVLTAAHCYRPALGTFEQRLGDCC
;
A
#
# COMPACT_ATOMS: atom_id res chain seq x y z
N MET A 1 17.33 23.35 -43.74
CA MET A 1 16.31 22.90 -42.76
C MET A 1 15.31 24.02 -42.55
N SER A 2 14.04 23.82 -42.91
CA SER A 2 13.00 24.87 -42.86
C SER A 2 12.63 25.23 -41.42
N SER A 3 12.34 26.51 -41.16
CA SER A 3 11.88 27.07 -39.87
C SER A 3 10.72 26.26 -39.24
N ARG A 4 9.90 25.63 -40.08
CA ARG A 4 8.79 24.75 -39.67
C ARG A 4 9.24 23.45 -38.98
N HIS A 5 10.42 22.92 -39.34
CA HIS A 5 10.99 21.72 -38.71
C HIS A 5 11.64 22.03 -37.35
N LEU A 6 12.26 23.22 -37.21
CA LEU A 6 12.79 23.66 -35.91
C LEU A 6 11.67 23.86 -34.89
N GLY A 7 10.53 24.43 -35.31
CA GLY A 7 9.35 24.56 -34.44
C GLY A 7 8.79 23.21 -33.97
N PHE A 8 8.68 22.24 -34.88
CA PHE A 8 8.19 20.89 -34.53
C PHE A 8 9.13 20.17 -33.55
N MET A 9 10.45 20.26 -33.75
CA MET A 9 11.43 19.61 -32.86
C MET A 9 11.42 20.19 -31.43
N LEU A 10 11.17 21.49 -31.26
CA LEU A 10 11.06 22.12 -29.95
C LEU A 10 9.79 21.70 -29.20
N ILE A 11 8.66 21.54 -29.90
CA ILE A 11 7.40 21.07 -29.31
C ILE A 11 7.55 19.61 -28.87
N VAL A 12 8.14 18.76 -29.72
CA VAL A 12 8.40 17.36 -29.38
C VAL A 12 9.35 17.28 -28.17
N SER A 13 10.45 18.04 -28.16
CA SER A 13 11.39 18.06 -27.04
C SER A 13 10.76 18.51 -25.71
N THR A 14 9.95 19.57 -25.72
CA THR A 14 9.28 20.07 -24.50
C THR A 14 8.18 19.13 -24.01
N PHE A 15 7.45 18.49 -24.93
CA PHE A 15 6.46 17.47 -24.60
C PHE A 15 7.13 16.23 -23.98
N PHE A 16 8.20 15.73 -24.60
CA PHE A 16 8.96 14.59 -24.06
C PHE A 16 9.65 14.93 -22.73
N ALA A 17 10.22 16.12 -22.57
CA ALA A 17 10.82 16.56 -21.31
C ALA A 17 9.75 16.68 -20.20
N GLY A 18 8.59 17.27 -20.49
CA GLY A 18 7.49 17.40 -19.54
C GLY A 18 6.85 16.06 -19.15
N VAL A 19 6.68 15.15 -20.12
CA VAL A 19 6.11 13.81 -19.91
C VAL A 19 7.10 12.88 -19.19
N CYS A 20 8.38 12.82 -19.61
CA CYS A 20 9.40 12.05 -18.88
C CYS A 20 9.59 12.57 -17.45
N SER A 21 9.55 13.88 -17.24
CA SER A 21 9.65 14.46 -15.89
C SER A 21 8.47 14.01 -15.00
N ARG A 22 7.22 14.01 -15.51
CA ARG A 22 6.08 13.47 -14.75
C ARG A 22 6.15 11.95 -14.53
N TYR A 23 6.69 11.20 -15.49
CA TYR A 23 6.85 9.75 -15.38
C TYR A 23 7.81 9.37 -14.23
N THR A 24 9.00 9.99 -14.20
CA THR A 24 9.99 9.77 -13.14
C THR A 24 9.52 10.19 -11.76
N ASN A 25 8.70 11.25 -11.64
CA ASN A 25 8.13 11.67 -10.36
C ASN A 25 7.15 10.63 -9.80
N ARG A 26 6.29 10.04 -10.65
CA ARG A 26 5.34 9.00 -10.23
C ARG A 26 6.05 7.74 -9.74
N GLU A 27 7.09 7.31 -10.46
CA GLU A 27 7.93 6.19 -10.06
C GLU A 27 8.65 6.45 -8.73
N LYS A 28 9.13 7.67 -8.51
CA LYS A 28 9.82 8.09 -7.28
C LYS A 28 8.88 8.19 -6.07
N ASP A 29 7.64 8.66 -6.26
CA ASP A 29 6.61 8.66 -5.21
C ASP A 29 6.12 7.25 -4.89
N ASP A 30 5.97 6.38 -5.90
CA ASP A 30 5.60 4.98 -5.67
C ASP A 30 6.71 4.17 -4.99
N LEU A 31 7.99 4.55 -5.20
CA LEU A 31 9.16 3.95 -4.57
C LEU A 31 9.43 4.50 -3.15
N LYS A 32 8.87 5.66 -2.80
CA LYS A 32 9.03 6.30 -1.47
C LYS A 32 7.89 5.95 -0.51
N LYS A 33 7.37 4.71 -0.56
CA LYS A 33 6.50 4.19 0.51
C LYS A 33 7.36 3.58 1.61
N ILE A 34 7.52 4.32 2.71
CA ILE A 34 8.28 3.87 3.88
C ILE A 34 7.42 2.87 4.66
N CYS A 35 7.88 1.62 4.80
CA CYS A 35 7.19 0.58 5.56
C CYS A 35 7.43 0.72 7.08
N GLY A 36 6.57 0.07 7.89
CA GLY A 36 6.76 -0.06 9.34
C GLY A 36 6.63 1.23 10.16
N ARG A 37 6.20 2.35 9.56
CA ARG A 37 5.95 3.61 10.27
C ARG A 37 4.47 3.79 10.59
N ARG A 38 4.17 4.02 11.87
CA ARG A 38 2.84 4.47 12.30
C ARG A 38 2.68 5.94 11.94
N GLY A 39 1.50 6.31 11.45
CA GLY A 39 1.15 7.72 11.18
C GLY A 39 1.11 8.57 12.45
N VAL A 40 0.76 7.95 13.58
CA VAL A 40 0.72 8.58 14.90
C VAL A 40 1.66 7.81 15.84
N GLN A 41 2.57 8.53 16.51
CA GLN A 41 3.58 7.97 17.41
C GLN A 41 3.20 8.21 18.87
N ASP A 42 2.09 7.61 19.30
CA ASP A 42 1.73 7.60 20.71
C ASP A 42 2.49 6.51 21.47
N ALA A 43 2.67 6.73 22.77
CA ALA A 43 3.25 5.75 23.69
C ALA A 43 2.37 4.49 23.70
N VAL A 44 2.99 3.35 23.40
CA VAL A 44 2.34 2.03 23.48
C VAL A 44 2.95 1.29 24.65
N SER A 45 2.12 0.60 25.42
CA SER A 45 2.60 -0.31 26.45
C SER A 45 3.50 -1.38 25.83
N GLU A 46 4.66 -1.64 26.43
CA GLU A 46 5.55 -2.74 26.02
C GLU A 46 4.86 -4.11 26.12
N ARG A 47 3.80 -4.21 26.93
CA ARG A 47 3.00 -5.42 27.12
C ARG A 47 1.51 -5.12 27.00
N ILE A 48 0.84 -5.85 26.12
CA ILE A 48 -0.62 -5.78 25.94
C ILE A 48 -1.25 -6.92 26.74
N ILE A 49 -1.81 -6.62 27.92
CA ILE A 49 -2.73 -7.50 28.66
C ILE A 49 -4.08 -6.81 28.68
N ASN A 50 -5.13 -7.46 28.19
CA ASN A 50 -6.47 -6.90 27.95
C ASN A 50 -6.55 -5.65 27.06
N GLY A 51 -5.42 -5.00 26.76
CA GLY A 51 -5.26 -3.96 25.76
C GLY A 51 -6.25 -2.81 25.87
N THR A 52 -6.22 -1.96 24.85
CA THR A 52 -7.26 -0.99 24.56
C THR A 52 -7.56 -1.07 23.09
N GLU A 53 -8.73 -0.59 22.68
CA GLU A 53 -9.04 -0.46 21.27
C GLU A 53 -7.98 0.42 20.58
N ALA A 54 -7.53 -0.02 19.40
CA ALA A 54 -6.57 0.74 18.62
C ALA A 54 -7.30 1.82 17.82
N THR A 55 -6.74 3.03 17.79
CA THR A 55 -7.25 4.09 16.92
C THR A 55 -7.20 3.63 15.45
N PRO A 56 -8.28 3.81 14.67
CA PRO A 56 -8.29 3.49 13.25
C PRO A 56 -7.10 4.13 12.51
N GLY A 57 -6.42 3.36 11.67
CA GLY A 57 -5.26 3.82 10.90
C GLY A 57 -3.92 3.90 11.65
N HIS A 58 -3.86 3.73 12.98
CA HIS A 58 -2.58 3.77 13.72
C HIS A 58 -1.64 2.61 13.37
N TRP A 59 -2.20 1.48 12.92
CA TRP A 59 -1.47 0.28 12.55
C TRP A 59 -1.80 -0.06 11.09
N PRO A 60 -1.29 0.71 10.11
CA PRO A 60 -1.76 0.66 8.73
C PRO A 60 -1.44 -0.66 8.01
N TRP A 61 -0.56 -1.48 8.57
CA TRP A 61 -0.25 -2.82 8.07
C TRP A 61 -1.15 -3.92 8.64
N MET A 62 -2.03 -3.64 9.60
CA MET A 62 -2.92 -4.67 10.16
C MET A 62 -3.99 -5.08 9.16
N VAL A 63 -4.14 -6.38 8.95
CA VAL A 63 -5.13 -6.97 8.03
C VAL A 63 -5.98 -7.99 8.77
N GLY A 64 -7.29 -7.96 8.52
CA GLY A 64 -8.23 -9.00 8.94
C GLY A 64 -8.55 -9.97 7.82
N LEU A 65 -8.47 -11.26 8.09
CA LEU A 65 -8.87 -12.34 7.19
C LEU A 65 -10.25 -12.85 7.60
N TYR A 66 -11.22 -12.76 6.68
CA TYR A 66 -12.60 -13.15 6.91
C TYR A 66 -13.00 -14.37 6.08
N THR A 67 -13.92 -15.18 6.59
CA THR A 67 -14.55 -16.26 5.82
C THR A 67 -15.52 -15.67 4.79
N ALA A 68 -16.01 -16.51 3.87
CA ALA A 68 -17.01 -16.10 2.87
C ALA A 68 -18.34 -15.64 3.51
N GLU A 69 -18.64 -16.08 4.73
CA GLU A 69 -19.80 -15.66 5.54
C GLU A 69 -19.49 -14.44 6.41
N ASP A 70 -18.43 -13.70 6.06
CA ASP A 70 -18.03 -12.47 6.72
C ASP A 70 -17.66 -12.62 8.22
N ARG A 71 -17.09 -13.78 8.58
CA ARG A 71 -16.65 -14.03 9.97
C ARG A 71 -15.15 -13.85 10.09
N PHE A 72 -14.72 -13.08 11.10
CA PHE A 72 -13.30 -12.94 11.41
C PHE A 72 -12.68 -14.31 11.68
N SER A 73 -11.59 -14.63 10.98
CA SER A 73 -10.89 -15.89 11.10
C SER A 73 -9.46 -15.73 11.64
N CYS A 74 -8.68 -14.82 11.08
CA CYS A 74 -7.27 -14.63 11.42
C CYS A 74 -6.82 -13.19 11.14
N GLY A 75 -5.64 -12.84 11.65
CA GLY A 75 -4.93 -11.62 11.29
C GLY A 75 -3.88 -11.82 10.20
N GLY A 76 -3.32 -10.72 9.71
CA GLY A 76 -2.17 -10.68 8.82
C GLY A 76 -1.48 -9.32 8.83
N VAL A 77 -0.35 -9.24 8.13
CA VAL A 77 0.47 -8.03 8.00
C VAL A 77 0.68 -7.71 6.53
N LEU A 78 0.32 -6.50 6.10
CA LEU A 78 0.62 -6.02 4.76
C LEU A 78 2.12 -5.77 4.60
N ILE A 79 2.79 -6.54 3.74
CA ILE A 79 4.24 -6.44 3.49
C ILE A 79 4.56 -5.76 2.16
N SER A 80 3.57 -5.65 1.27
CA SER A 80 3.64 -4.89 0.02
C SER A 80 2.23 -4.51 -0.45
N ARG A 81 2.12 -3.80 -1.58
CA ARG A 81 0.82 -3.43 -2.16
C ARG A 81 -0.09 -4.61 -2.53
N GLN A 82 0.46 -5.81 -2.66
CA GLN A 82 -0.27 -7.00 -3.15
C GLN A 82 -0.04 -8.25 -2.28
N PHE A 83 0.74 -8.14 -1.22
CA PHE A 83 1.11 -9.30 -0.41
C PHE A 83 0.83 -9.05 1.07
N VAL A 84 0.10 -10.01 1.67
CA VAL A 84 -0.17 -10.09 3.10
C VAL A 84 0.55 -11.33 3.65
N LEU A 85 1.32 -11.14 4.72
CA LEU A 85 1.93 -12.21 5.49
C LEU A 85 0.97 -12.67 6.59
N THR A 86 0.79 -13.98 6.75
CA THR A 86 -0.03 -14.58 7.82
C THR A 86 0.56 -15.93 8.25
N ALA A 87 0.00 -16.54 9.28
CA ALA A 87 0.41 -17.85 9.75
C ALA A 87 -0.07 -18.96 8.81
N ALA A 88 0.76 -20.00 8.60
CA ALA A 88 0.41 -21.12 7.70
C ALA A 88 -0.89 -21.83 8.13
N HIS A 89 -1.17 -21.94 9.43
CA HIS A 89 -2.40 -22.57 9.93
C HIS A 89 -3.67 -21.73 9.69
N CYS A 90 -3.53 -20.44 9.36
CA CYS A 90 -4.65 -19.61 8.94
C CYS A 90 -5.08 -19.91 7.51
N TYR A 91 -4.22 -20.51 6.70
CA TYR A 91 -4.57 -20.93 5.35
C TYR A 91 -5.45 -22.18 5.39
N ARG A 92 -6.71 -22.08 4.94
CA ARG A 92 -7.66 -23.18 4.88
C ARG A 92 -7.99 -23.54 3.43
N PRO A 93 -7.50 -24.68 2.91
CA PRO A 93 -7.67 -25.06 1.50
C PRO A 93 -9.12 -25.31 1.07
N ALA A 94 -10.06 -25.53 1.99
CA ALA A 94 -11.44 -25.91 1.68
C ALA A 94 -12.39 -24.74 1.38
N LEU A 95 -11.96 -23.48 1.56
CA LEU A 95 -12.76 -22.27 1.33
C LEU A 95 -11.92 -21.35 0.44
N GLY A 96 -12.10 -21.46 -0.87
CA GLY A 96 -11.14 -21.01 -1.90
C GLY A 96 -10.76 -19.53 -1.96
N THR A 97 -11.19 -18.65 -1.06
CA THR A 97 -10.79 -17.24 -1.04
C THR A 97 -11.11 -16.63 0.32
N PHE A 98 -10.13 -16.01 0.98
CA PHE A 98 -10.38 -15.09 2.10
C PHE A 98 -10.76 -13.72 1.53
N GLU A 99 -11.82 -13.10 2.05
CA GLU A 99 -12.06 -11.68 1.83
C GLU A 99 -11.11 -10.90 2.73
N GLN A 100 -10.24 -10.09 2.13
CA GLN A 100 -9.22 -9.32 2.82
C GLN A 100 -9.76 -7.92 3.08
N ARG A 101 -10.09 -7.62 4.35
CA ARG A 101 -10.30 -6.23 4.76
C ARG A 101 -8.96 -5.65 5.14
N LEU A 102 -8.40 -4.89 4.23
CA LEU A 102 -7.27 -4.02 4.52
C LEU A 102 -7.77 -2.86 5.38
N GLY A 103 -7.00 -2.48 6.40
CA GLY A 103 -7.01 -1.08 6.80
C GLY A 103 -6.53 -0.25 5.60
N ASP A 104 -7.24 0.82 5.27
CA ASP A 104 -6.90 1.67 4.13
C ASP A 104 -5.39 1.99 4.13
N CYS A 105 -4.75 1.81 2.97
CA CYS A 105 -3.35 2.18 2.80
C CYS A 105 -3.20 3.70 2.70
N CYS A 106 -2.15 4.18 3.37
CA CYS A 106 -1.60 5.54 3.36
C CYS A 106 -2.45 6.60 4.07
#